data_AF-A0A950KJ28-F1
#
_entry.id   AF-A0A950KJ28-F1
#
_cell.length_a   1.000
_cell.length_b   1.000
_cell.length_c   1.000
_cell.angle_alpha   90.00
_cell.angle_beta   90.00
_cell.angle_gamma   90.00
#
_symmetry.space_group_name_H-M   'P 1'
#
loop_
_entity.id
_entity.type
_entity.pdbx_description
1 polymer ?
#
loop_
_entity_poly.entity_id
_entity_poly.type
_entity_poly.pdbx_seq_one_letter_code
_entity_poly.pdbx_strand_id
1 'polypeptide(L)'
;MKRFTIPCDFNGVKYPFHVYIGEPHPQRHPLQHQAWWLSTIRGGTIPQEVMDSFERLHKIALENNVSFEELCVYALGTAAAEDGQELKVENVEQ
;
A
#
# COMPACT_ATOMS: atom_id res chain seq x y z
N MET A 1 -4.11 -11.64 3.39
CA MET A 1 -4.44 -10.19 3.40
C MET A 1 -3.59 -9.52 4.47
N LYS A 2 -2.75 -8.57 4.06
CA LYS A 2 -1.93 -7.75 4.96
C LYS A 2 -2.54 -6.37 5.10
N ARG A 3 -2.47 -5.81 6.32
CA ARG A 3 -2.88 -4.43 6.57
C ARG A 3 -1.64 -3.56 6.77
N PHE A 4 -1.61 -2.45 6.04
CA PHE A 4 -0.58 -1.42 6.16
C PHE A 4 -1.20 -0.12 6.60
N THR A 5 -0.50 0.62 7.44
CA THR A 5 -0.88 1.97 7.79
C THR A 5 0.00 2.91 6.99
N ILE A 6 -0.59 3.74 6.12
CA ILE A 6 0.15 4.73 5.34
C ILE A 6 -0.37 6.14 5.66
N PRO A 7 0.49 7.17 5.63
CA PRO A 7 0.04 8.54 5.73
C PRO A 7 -0.63 8.95 4.40
N CYS A 8 -1.96 9.04 4.39
CA CYS A 8 -2.71 9.59 3.27
C CYS A 8 -2.88 11.09 3.42
N ASP A 9 -2.92 11.82 2.31
CA ASP A 9 -3.19 13.26 2.33
C ASP A 9 -4.69 13.51 2.41
N PHE A 10 -5.11 14.31 3.37
CA PHE A 10 -6.46 14.83 3.49
C PHE A 10 -6.38 16.35 3.49
N ASN A 11 -6.52 16.94 2.30
CA ASN A 11 -6.57 18.39 2.12
C ASN A 11 -5.29 19.09 2.66
N GLY A 12 -4.11 18.48 2.41
CA GLY A 12 -2.81 18.98 2.88
C GLY A 12 -2.39 18.48 4.27
N VAL A 13 -3.25 17.72 4.97
CA VAL A 13 -2.95 17.13 6.28
C VAL A 13 -2.74 15.63 6.11
N LYS A 14 -1.55 15.14 6.46
CA LYS A 14 -1.25 13.71 6.47
C LYS A 14 -1.98 13.02 7.63
N TYR A 15 -2.85 12.06 7.31
CA TYR A 15 -3.58 11.26 8.30
C TYR A 15 -3.29 9.76 8.10
N PRO A 16 -3.04 8.99 9.18
CA PRO A 16 -2.80 7.56 9.07
C PRO A 16 -4.06 6.84 8.58
N PHE A 17 -3.93 6.11 7.48
CA PHE A 17 -5.00 5.32 6.88
C PHE A 17 -4.57 3.87 6.70
N HIS A 18 -5.47 2.95 7.06
CA HIS A 18 -5.23 1.52 6.90
C HIS A 18 -5.62 1.08 5.48
N VAL A 19 -4.61 0.72 4.68
CA VAL A 19 -4.79 0.04 3.40
C VAL A 19 -4.63 -1.46 3.58
N TYR A 20 -5.42 -2.23 2.85
CA TYR A 20 -5.41 -3.69 2.87
C TYR A 20 -4.85 -4.20 1.55
N ILE A 21 -3.74 -4.91 1.61
CA ILE A 21 -3.11 -5.52 0.44
C ILE A 21 -3.48 -7.00 0.45
N GLY A 22 -4.19 -7.41 -0.61
CA GLY A 22 -4.42 -8.82 -0.93
C GLY A 22 -3.55 -9.25 -2.10
N GLU A 23 -3.89 -10.38 -2.71
CA GLU A 23 -3.40 -10.75 -4.04
C GLU A 23 -4.14 -9.92 -5.11
N PRO A 24 -3.49 -8.93 -5.74
CA PRO A 24 -4.11 -8.17 -6.80
C PRO A 24 -4.26 -9.01 -8.07
N HIS A 25 -5.29 -8.71 -8.86
CA HIS A 25 -5.39 -9.27 -10.19
C HIS A 25 -4.24 -8.74 -11.07
N PRO A 26 -3.56 -9.57 -11.88
CA PRO A 26 -2.35 -9.18 -12.63
C PRO A 26 -2.54 -7.99 -13.57
N GLN A 27 -3.77 -7.71 -14.01
CA GLN A 27 -4.11 -6.59 -14.90
C GLN A 27 -4.62 -5.33 -14.18
N ARG A 28 -4.74 -5.33 -12.85
CA ARG A 28 -5.29 -4.19 -12.10
C ARG A 28 -4.30 -3.67 -11.08
N HIS A 29 -4.34 -2.36 -10.87
CA HIS A 29 -3.50 -1.75 -9.85
C HIS A 29 -3.99 -2.18 -8.45
N PRO A 30 -3.11 -2.68 -7.56
CA PRO A 30 -3.49 -3.26 -6.26
C PRO A 30 -4.28 -2.31 -5.36
N LEU A 31 -3.98 -1.00 -5.46
CA LEU A 31 -4.61 0.04 -4.66
C LEU A 31 -5.76 0.79 -5.36
N GLN A 32 -6.12 0.45 -6.61
CA GLN A 32 -7.06 1.27 -7.41
C GLN A 32 -8.42 1.47 -6.70
N HIS A 33 -9.01 0.38 -6.22
CA HIS A 33 -10.33 0.42 -5.57
C HIS A 33 -10.27 1.16 -4.24
N GLN A 34 -9.21 0.98 -3.46
CA GLN A 34 -9.05 1.63 -2.16
C GLN A 34 -8.75 3.12 -2.31
N ALA A 35 -7.93 3.51 -3.29
CA ALA A 35 -7.69 4.90 -3.63
C ALA A 35 -8.97 5.61 -4.08
N TRP A 36 -9.75 4.96 -4.94
CA TRP A 36 -11.05 5.48 -5.38
C TRP A 36 -12.02 5.64 -4.20
N TRP A 37 -12.10 4.64 -3.31
CA TRP A 37 -12.92 4.70 -2.11
C TRP A 37 -12.46 5.81 -1.15
N LEU A 38 -11.15 5.96 -0.93
CA LEU A 38 -10.58 7.00 -0.09
C LEU A 38 -10.95 8.40 -0.60
N SER A 39 -10.82 8.60 -1.92
CA SER A 39 -11.14 9.86 -2.57
C SER A 39 -12.64 10.15 -2.57
N THR A 40 -13.47 9.16 -2.89
CA THR A 40 -14.92 9.33 -3.03
C THR A 40 -15.65 9.43 -1.70
N ILE A 41 -15.28 8.60 -0.72
CA ILE A 41 -16.02 8.49 0.55
C ILE A 41 -15.38 9.35 1.63
N ARG A 42 -14.05 9.34 1.72
CA ARG A 42 -13.31 9.94 2.84
C ARG A 42 -12.71 11.31 2.48
N GLY A 43 -12.73 11.70 1.21
CA GLY A 43 -12.12 12.94 0.71
C GLY A 43 -10.60 12.98 0.83
N GLY A 44 -9.96 11.81 0.95
CA GLY A 44 -8.50 11.69 1.06
C GLY A 44 -7.88 11.22 -0.24
N THR A 45 -6.62 11.56 -0.45
CA THR A 45 -5.84 11.15 -1.61
C THR A 45 -4.63 10.36 -1.13
N ILE A 46 -4.39 9.20 -1.76
CA ILE A 46 -3.14 8.48 -1.55
C ILE A 46 -2.04 9.24 -2.29
N PRO A 47 -0.93 9.60 -1.63
CA PRO A 47 0.15 10.31 -2.30
C PRO A 47 0.70 9.48 -3.47
N GLN A 48 1.02 10.17 -4.57
CA GLN A 48 1.46 9.51 -5.82
C GLN A 48 2.73 8.68 -5.62
N GLU A 49 3.63 9.10 -4.73
CA GLU A 49 4.84 8.35 -4.36
C GLU A 49 4.52 6.92 -3.86
N VAL A 50 3.45 6.79 -3.08
CA VAL A 50 3.01 5.49 -2.55
C VAL A 50 2.42 4.67 -3.68
N MET A 51 1.54 5.25 -4.50
CA MET A 51 0.99 4.54 -5.66
C MET A 51 2.08 4.01 -6.60
N ASP A 52 3.06 4.85 -6.95
CA ASP A 52 4.17 4.47 -7.83
C ASP A 52 5.03 3.35 -7.21
N SER A 53 5.29 3.42 -5.90
CA SER A 53 6.01 2.36 -5.18
C SER A 53 5.28 1.02 -5.23
N PHE A 54 3.96 1.01 -5.00
CA PHE A 54 3.14 -0.19 -5.09
C PHE A 54 3.03 -0.72 -6.53
N GLU A 55 3.00 0.15 -7.54
CA GLU A 55 3.04 -0.26 -8.95
C GLU A 55 4.35 -0.96 -9.31
N ARG A 56 5.49 -0.41 -8.87
CA ARG A 56 6.80 -1.02 -9.07
C ARG A 56 6.89 -2.39 -8.39
N LEU A 57 6.43 -2.49 -7.15
CA LEU A 57 6.36 -3.77 -6.43
C LEU A 57 5.48 -4.78 -7.17
N HIS A 58 4.38 -4.33 -7.77
CA HIS A 58 3.47 -5.21 -8.49
C HIS A 58 4.13 -5.75 -9.77
N LYS A 59 4.83 -4.89 -10.51
CA LYS A 59 5.63 -5.30 -11.68
C LYS A 59 6.72 -6.31 -11.31
N ILE A 60 7.48 -6.05 -10.23
CA ILE A 60 8.52 -6.96 -9.74
C ILE A 60 7.91 -8.30 -9.32
N ALA A 61 6.77 -8.27 -8.62
CA ALA A 61 6.07 -9.49 -8.18
C ALA A 61 5.62 -10.34 -9.37
N LEU A 62 5.08 -9.71 -10.41
CA LEU A 62 4.67 -10.38 -11.65
C LEU A 62 5.87 -10.96 -12.41
N GLU A 63 6.95 -10.19 -12.54
CA GLU A 63 8.16 -10.60 -13.27
C GLU A 63 8.89 -11.77 -12.57
N ASN A 64 8.92 -11.77 -11.24
CA ASN A 64 9.58 -12.80 -10.45
C ASN A 64 8.64 -13.94 -10.04
N ASN A 65 7.35 -13.86 -10.38
CA ASN A 65 6.31 -14.80 -9.96
C ASN A 65 6.28 -15.00 -8.42
N VAL A 66 6.46 -13.92 -7.66
CA VAL A 66 6.44 -13.93 -6.19
C VAL A 66 5.14 -13.35 -5.65
N SER A 67 4.77 -13.76 -4.44
CA SER A 67 3.59 -13.23 -3.76
C SER A 67 3.75 -11.72 -3.50
N PHE A 68 2.89 -10.93 -4.13
CA PHE A 68 2.88 -9.47 -3.97
C PHE A 68 2.70 -9.04 -2.50
N GLU A 69 1.90 -9.77 -1.72
CA GLU A 69 1.70 -9.52 -0.30
C GLU A 69 3.02 -9.55 0.47
N GLU A 70 3.81 -10.62 0.30
CA GLU A 70 5.09 -10.81 1.00
C GLU A 70 6.15 -9.81 0.51
N LEU A 71 6.18 -9.53 -0.80
CA LEU A 71 7.09 -8.54 -1.37
C LEU A 71 6.78 -7.12 -0.83
N CYS A 72 5.50 -6.77 -0.68
CA CYS A 72 5.11 -5.52 -0.04
C CYS A 72 5.55 -5.48 1.43
N VAL A 73 5.32 -6.54 2.20
CA VAL A 73 5.77 -6.59 3.61
C VAL A 73 7.27 -6.39 3.72
N TYR A 74 8.05 -7.04 2.86
CA TYR A 74 9.51 -6.90 2.83
C TYR A 74 9.96 -5.48 2.44
N ALA A 75 9.42 -4.94 1.34
CA ALA A 75 9.79 -3.62 0.85
C ALA A 75 9.36 -2.50 1.81
N LEU A 76 8.16 -2.57 2.39
CA LEU A 76 7.69 -1.61 3.38
C LEU A 76 8.42 -1.75 4.72
N GLY A 77 8.77 -2.97 5.14
CA GLY A 77 9.62 -3.17 6.33
C GLY A 77 11.01 -2.57 6.15
N THR A 78 11.56 -2.63 4.94
CA THR A 78 12.85 -2.00 4.60
C THR A 78 12.72 -0.47 4.55
N ALA A 79 11.69 0.07 3.89
CA ALA A 79 11.45 1.52 3.82
C ALA A 79 11.19 2.15 5.20
N ALA A 80 10.47 1.46 6.09
CA ALA A 80 10.27 1.90 7.47
C ALA A 80 11.57 1.94 8.29
N ALA A 81 12.52 1.04 7.99
CA ALA A 81 13.83 1.02 8.62
C ALA A 81 14.75 2.15 8.13
N GLU A 82 14.58 2.61 6.88
CA GLU A 82 15.38 3.69 6.28
C GLU A 82 14.85 5.11 6.62
N ASP A 83 13.53 5.29 6.80
CA ASP A 83 12.91 6.60 7.10
C ASP A 83 12.63 6.83 8.60
N GLY A 84 12.90 5.84 9.47
CA GLY A 84 12.68 5.95 10.91
C GLY A 84 11.20 6.06 11.34
N GLN A 85 10.26 5.87 10.40
CA GLN A 85 8.83 5.80 10.67
C GLN A 85 8.40 4.34 10.87
N GLU A 86 8.13 3.94 12.11
CA GLU A 86 7.56 2.63 12.44
C GLU A 86 6.12 2.52 11.89
N LEU A 87 5.99 1.93 10.70
CA LEU A 87 4.68 1.58 10.14
C LEU A 87 4.26 0.21 10.66
N LYS A 88 3.20 0.18 11.48
CA LYS A 88 2.64 -1.05 12.04
C LYS A 88 2.06 -1.92 10.92
N VAL A 89 2.79 -2.97 10.54
CA VAL A 89 2.30 -4.05 9.68
C VAL A 89 1.60 -5.06 10.58
N GLU A 90 0.29 -5.20 10.41
CA GLU A 90 -0.49 -6.19 11.15
C GLU A 90 -0.98 -7.27 10.18
N ASN A 91 -0.61 -8.51 10.47
CA ASN A 91 -1.15 -9.67 9.75
C ASN A 91 -2.62 -9.81 10.14
N VAL A 92 -3.52 -9.70 9.16
CA VAL A 92 -4.95 -9.96 9.39
C VAL A 92 -5.19 -11.39 8.95
N GLU A 93 -5.14 -12.34 9.89
CA GLU A 93 -5.63 -13.71 9.69
C GLU A 93 -7.16 -13.65 9.51
N GLN A 94 -7.66 -14.17 8.38
CA GLN A 94 -9.06 -14.54 8.19
C GLN A 94 -9.20 -16.05 8.27
#